data_AF-L9WVP9-F1
#
_entry.id   AF-L9WVP9-F1
#
_cell.length_a   1.000
_cell.length_b   1.000
_cell.length_c   1.000
_cell.angle_alpha   90.00
_cell.angle_beta   90.00
_cell.angle_gamma   90.00
#
_symmetry.space_group_name_H-M   'P 1'
#
loop_
_entity.id
_entity.type
_entity.pdbx_description
1 polymer ?
#
loop_
_entity_poly.entity_id
_entity_poly.type
_entity_poly.pdbx_seq_one_letter_code
_entity_poly.pdbx_strand_id
1 'polypeptide(L)'
;MSDAPAGVIELADRISALLYGIAGWLTVGFGLLLTGAALTFGYSVAAGTARVDAVAGAAFLALFLCLAGLVTVALGLFVNPRFRRRLDRRHGRSTFGWVRSVDQRVVRPEENCLERCVDCGDRVEKGLVRRYREEYALAGLPVYTRSEGYNHYCLECATTELRGKDVADSASDAVTDRSDRSLERVER
;
A
#
# COMPACT_ATOMS: atom_id res chain seq x y z
N MET A 1 -38.21 -8.89 -0.03
CA MET A 1 -37.00 -8.58 -0.83
C MET A 1 -35.81 -9.06 -0.04
N SER A 2 -35.03 -9.99 -0.59
CA SER A 2 -34.03 -10.78 0.13
C SER A 2 -32.71 -10.02 0.25
N ASP A 3 -32.40 -9.48 1.44
CA ASP A 3 -31.09 -8.92 1.81
C ASP A 3 -30.01 -9.99 2.08
N ALA A 4 -30.35 -11.27 1.92
CA ALA A 4 -29.47 -12.40 2.20
C ALA A 4 -28.17 -12.50 1.36
N PRO A 5 -28.08 -12.11 0.07
CA PRO A 5 -26.88 -12.36 -0.71
C PRO A 5 -25.72 -11.42 -0.35
N ALA A 6 -26.01 -10.17 0.05
CA ALA A 6 -24.97 -9.18 0.35
C ALA A 6 -24.16 -9.55 1.61
N GLY A 7 -24.84 -10.02 2.66
CA GLY A 7 -24.18 -10.41 3.91
C GLY A 7 -23.29 -11.66 3.77
N VAL A 8 -23.69 -12.63 2.94
CA VAL A 8 -22.91 -13.86 2.72
C VAL A 8 -21.65 -13.58 1.91
N ILE A 9 -21.75 -12.72 0.89
CA ILE A 9 -20.59 -12.31 0.07
C ILE A 9 -19.59 -11.52 0.94
N GLU A 10 -20.06 -10.58 1.76
CA GLU A 10 -19.18 -9.81 2.64
C GLU A 10 -18.47 -10.70 3.69
N LEU A 11 -19.17 -11.71 4.23
CA LEU A 11 -18.56 -12.67 5.15
C LEU A 11 -17.49 -13.52 4.46
N ALA A 12 -17.77 -14.02 3.25
CA ALA A 12 -16.82 -14.81 2.47
C ALA A 12 -15.56 -14.00 2.12
N ASP A 13 -15.69 -12.72 1.79
CA ASP A 13 -14.56 -11.81 1.54
C ASP A 13 -13.72 -11.58 2.80
N ARG A 14 -14.36 -11.41 3.97
CA ARG A 14 -13.65 -11.27 5.26
C ARG A 14 -12.91 -12.54 5.63
N ILE A 15 -13.53 -13.71 5.48
CA ILE A 15 -12.90 -15.01 5.76
C ILE A 15 -11.73 -15.24 4.81
N SER A 16 -11.91 -14.99 3.52
CA SER A 16 -10.83 -15.11 2.53
C SER A 16 -9.65 -14.19 2.87
N ALA A 17 -9.92 -12.94 3.25
CA ALA A 17 -8.88 -12.02 3.67
C ALA A 17 -8.11 -12.48 4.93
N LEU A 18 -8.80 -13.12 5.89
CA LEU A 18 -8.17 -13.71 7.06
C LEU A 18 -7.33 -14.92 6.70
N LEU A 19 -7.85 -15.84 5.87
CA LEU A 19 -7.12 -17.04 5.44
C LEU A 19 -5.86 -16.69 4.66
N TYR A 20 -5.93 -15.73 3.73
CA TYR A 20 -4.73 -15.25 3.03
C TYR A 20 -3.76 -14.53 3.96
N GLY A 21 -4.26 -13.84 4.98
CA GLY A 21 -3.43 -13.25 6.03
C GLY A 21 -2.66 -14.32 6.81
N ILE A 22 -3.36 -15.37 7.26
CA ILE A 22 -2.76 -16.49 8.01
C ILE A 22 -1.76 -17.24 7.12
N ALA A 23 -2.15 -17.59 5.90
CA ALA A 23 -1.29 -18.28 4.94
C ALA A 23 -0.01 -17.46 4.61
N GLY A 24 -0.14 -16.14 4.46
CA GLY A 24 0.99 -15.23 4.28
C GLY A 24 1.96 -15.23 5.46
N TRP A 25 1.44 -15.19 6.70
CA TRP A 25 2.29 -15.24 7.90
C TRP A 25 2.94 -16.61 8.11
N LEU A 26 2.22 -17.70 7.83
CA LEU A 26 2.79 -19.06 7.90
C LEU A 26 3.90 -19.25 6.88
N THR A 27 3.75 -18.75 5.66
CA THR A 27 4.79 -18.80 4.63
C THR A 27 6.01 -17.96 4.98
N VAL A 28 5.81 -16.76 5.55
CA VAL A 28 6.93 -15.95 6.11
C VAL A 28 7.65 -16.70 7.23
N GLY A 29 6.91 -17.27 8.19
CA GLY A 29 7.48 -18.05 9.29
C GLY A 29 8.29 -19.25 8.79
N PHE A 30 7.75 -19.98 7.83
CA PHE A 30 8.43 -21.11 7.20
C PHE A 30 9.71 -20.68 6.48
N GLY A 31 9.67 -19.58 5.70
CA GLY A 31 10.84 -19.05 5.02
C GLY A 31 11.94 -18.58 5.99
N LEU A 32 11.56 -17.95 7.10
CA LEU A 32 12.50 -17.54 8.16
C LEU A 32 13.13 -18.75 8.85
N LEU A 33 12.34 -19.77 9.17
CA LEU A 33 12.84 -21.02 9.75
C LEU A 33 13.84 -21.71 8.81
N LEU A 34 13.51 -21.78 7.52
CA LEU A 34 14.35 -22.40 6.51
C LEU A 34 15.67 -21.62 6.33
N THR A 35 15.61 -20.29 6.33
CA THR A 35 16.80 -19.41 6.28
C THR A 35 17.66 -19.58 7.54
N GLY A 36 17.05 -19.60 8.73
CA GLY A 36 17.75 -19.79 10.00
C GLY A 36 18.42 -21.15 10.09
N ALA A 37 17.73 -22.22 9.68
CA ALA A 37 18.29 -23.57 9.63
C ALA A 37 19.49 -23.64 8.67
N ALA A 38 19.37 -23.03 7.48
CA ALA A 38 20.44 -22.97 6.50
C ALA A 38 21.69 -22.24 7.02
N LEU A 39 21.51 -21.10 7.70
CA LEU A 39 22.60 -20.35 8.32
C LEU A 39 23.26 -21.12 9.46
N THR A 40 22.46 -21.76 10.30
CA THR A 40 22.96 -22.54 11.45
C THR A 40 23.76 -23.75 10.97
N PHE A 41 23.26 -24.44 9.93
CA PHE A 41 23.95 -25.56 9.28
C PHE A 41 25.22 -25.12 8.55
N GLY A 42 25.17 -24.03 7.78
CA GLY A 42 26.36 -23.46 7.14
C GLY A 42 27.44 -23.08 8.15
N TYR A 43 27.04 -22.50 9.28
CA TYR A 43 27.94 -22.15 10.37
C TYR A 43 28.57 -23.38 11.03
N SER A 44 27.80 -24.43 11.31
CA SER A 44 28.33 -25.65 11.95
C SER A 44 29.31 -26.41 11.04
N VAL A 45 29.08 -26.40 9.72
CA VAL A 45 30.03 -26.91 8.72
C VAL A 45 31.30 -26.06 8.70
N ALA A 46 31.18 -24.73 8.65
CA ALA A 46 32.33 -23.83 8.64
C ALA A 46 33.17 -23.89 9.93
N ALA A 47 32.52 -24.10 11.07
CA ALA A 47 33.16 -24.26 12.38
C ALA A 47 33.77 -25.66 12.60
N GLY A 48 33.60 -26.59 11.65
CA GLY A 48 34.11 -27.96 11.74
C GLY A 48 33.43 -28.82 12.80
N THR A 49 32.29 -28.38 13.35
CA THR A 49 31.53 -29.14 14.36
C THR A 49 30.63 -30.19 13.72
N ALA A 50 30.20 -29.96 12.47
CA ALA A 50 29.52 -30.96 11.66
C ALA A 50 30.53 -31.79 10.86
N ARG A 51 30.47 -33.12 10.99
CA ARG A 51 31.24 -34.03 10.13
C ARG A 51 30.51 -34.22 8.81
N VAL A 52 31.00 -33.57 7.77
CA VAL A 52 30.48 -33.70 6.41
C VAL A 52 31.62 -34.06 5.47
N ASP A 53 31.47 -35.14 4.71
CA ASP A 53 32.51 -35.61 3.79
C ASP A 53 32.62 -34.73 2.53
N ALA A 54 31.54 -34.01 2.20
CA ALA A 54 31.43 -33.17 1.01
C ALA A 54 31.13 -31.70 1.38
N VAL A 55 32.13 -30.99 1.89
CA VAL A 55 32.02 -29.59 2.33
C VAL A 55 31.45 -28.67 1.24
N ALA A 56 31.89 -28.83 -0.01
CA ALA A 56 31.39 -28.05 -1.14
C ALA A 56 29.89 -28.29 -1.40
N GLY A 57 29.43 -29.54 -1.31
CA GLY A 57 28.01 -29.89 -1.45
C GLY A 57 27.16 -29.33 -0.31
N ALA A 58 27.67 -29.41 0.93
CA ALA A 58 27.01 -28.86 2.11
C ALA A 58 26.88 -27.33 2.03
N ALA A 59 27.92 -26.64 1.58
CA ALA A 59 27.89 -25.19 1.37
C ALA A 59 26.88 -24.79 0.29
N PHE A 60 26.84 -25.52 -0.82
CA PHE A 60 25.90 -25.26 -1.91
C PHE A 60 24.43 -25.48 -1.47
N LEU A 61 24.17 -26.55 -0.71
CA LEU A 61 22.86 -26.82 -0.13
C LEU A 61 22.43 -25.72 0.86
N ALA A 62 23.34 -25.29 1.75
CA ALA A 62 23.06 -24.22 2.69
C ALA A 62 22.74 -22.90 1.98
N LEU A 63 23.51 -22.54 0.96
CA LEU A 63 23.26 -21.35 0.14
C LEU A 63 21.91 -21.44 -0.59
N PHE A 64 21.62 -22.59 -1.20
CA PHE A 64 20.36 -22.83 -1.90
C PHE A 64 19.16 -22.70 -0.96
N LEU A 65 19.23 -23.32 0.22
CA LEU A 65 18.16 -23.22 1.22
C LEU A 65 18.01 -21.77 1.71
N CYS A 66 19.11 -21.06 1.96
CA CYS A 66 19.04 -19.65 2.35
C CYS A 66 18.31 -18.79 1.29
N LEU A 67 18.65 -18.97 0.01
CA LEU A 67 17.97 -18.27 -1.10
C LEU A 67 16.51 -18.68 -1.22
N ALA A 68 16.20 -19.96 -1.15
CA ALA A 68 14.82 -20.47 -1.19
C ALA A 68 14.00 -19.91 -0.02
N GLY A 69 14.59 -19.81 1.18
CA GLY A 69 13.98 -19.21 2.36
C GLY A 69 13.64 -17.74 2.15
N LEU A 70 14.60 -16.95 1.64
CA LEU A 70 14.39 -15.54 1.31
C LEU A 70 13.29 -15.32 0.26
N VAL A 71 13.29 -16.13 -0.81
CA VAL A 71 12.23 -16.09 -1.83
C VAL A 71 10.88 -16.45 -1.22
N THR A 72 10.83 -17.44 -0.33
CA THR A 72 9.59 -17.84 0.35
C THR A 72 9.08 -16.75 1.29
N VAL A 73 9.96 -16.05 2.00
CA VAL A 73 9.61 -14.87 2.80
C VAL A 73 9.03 -13.76 1.91
N ALA A 74 9.70 -13.44 0.81
CA ALA A 74 9.23 -12.42 -0.13
C ALA A 74 7.85 -12.79 -0.70
N LEU A 75 7.63 -14.06 -1.05
CA LEU A 75 6.34 -14.56 -1.53
C LEU A 75 5.26 -14.49 -0.44
N GLY A 76 5.56 -14.87 0.80
CA GLY A 76 4.61 -14.78 1.92
C GLY A 76 4.20 -13.34 2.23
N LEU A 77 5.15 -12.39 2.14
CA LEU A 77 4.86 -10.96 2.20
C LEU A 77 3.96 -10.51 1.04
N PHE A 78 4.18 -11.00 -0.18
CA PHE A 78 3.36 -10.66 -1.34
C PHE A 78 1.94 -11.24 -1.29
N VAL A 79 1.79 -12.48 -0.84
CA VAL A 79 0.49 -13.16 -0.68
C VAL A 79 -0.35 -12.49 0.40
N ASN A 80 0.28 -11.87 1.40
CA ASN A 80 -0.44 -11.20 2.47
C ASN A 80 -1.22 -9.98 1.93
N PRO A 81 -2.57 -10.00 1.98
CA PRO A 81 -3.42 -8.98 1.36
C PRO A 81 -3.22 -7.60 1.98
N ARG A 82 -2.67 -7.51 3.21
CA ARG A 82 -2.31 -6.23 3.82
C ARG A 82 -1.14 -5.54 3.12
N PHE A 83 -0.19 -6.31 2.58
CA PHE A 83 0.93 -5.77 1.81
C PHE A 83 0.53 -5.47 0.37
N ARG A 84 -0.31 -6.31 -0.26
CA ARG A 84 -0.88 -6.01 -1.59
C ARG A 84 -1.62 -4.68 -1.64
N ARG A 85 -2.50 -4.39 -0.66
CA ARG A 85 -3.18 -3.08 -0.59
C ARG A 85 -2.24 -1.90 -0.34
N ARG A 86 -1.07 -2.13 0.26
CA ARG A 86 -0.02 -1.10 0.43
C ARG A 86 0.81 -0.91 -0.86
N LEU A 87 1.04 -1.98 -1.61
CA LEU A 87 1.74 -1.99 -2.90
C LEU A 87 0.94 -1.31 -4.02
N ASP A 88 -0.38 -1.48 -4.06
CA ASP A 88 -1.25 -0.79 -5.03
C ASP A 88 -1.32 0.74 -4.79
N ARG A 89 -0.90 1.21 -3.61
CA ARG A 89 -0.78 2.65 -3.26
C ARG A 89 0.64 3.17 -3.42
N ARG A 90 1.41 2.54 -4.31
CA ARG A 90 2.80 2.89 -4.58
C ARG A 90 2.93 4.35 -4.99
N HIS A 91 3.71 5.10 -4.22
CA HIS A 91 4.21 6.41 -4.63
C HIS A 91 5.42 6.22 -5.57
N GLY A 92 5.91 7.29 -6.20
CA GLY A 92 7.06 7.23 -7.10
C GLY A 92 8.21 6.37 -6.54
N ARG A 93 8.88 5.59 -7.40
CA ARG A 93 9.91 4.62 -6.97
C ARG A 93 11.10 5.26 -6.23
N SER A 94 11.30 6.56 -6.40
CA SER A 94 12.32 7.40 -5.76
C SER A 94 11.87 8.03 -4.44
N THR A 95 10.64 7.79 -3.97
CA THR A 95 10.12 8.42 -2.75
C THR A 95 10.62 7.70 -1.51
N PHE A 96 11.48 8.38 -0.74
CA PHE A 96 11.95 7.97 0.57
C PHE A 96 11.61 9.05 1.60
N GLY A 97 11.08 8.66 2.75
CA GLY A 97 10.76 9.58 3.84
C GLY A 97 9.25 9.70 4.12
N TRP A 98 8.88 10.75 4.86
CA TRP A 98 7.49 11.02 5.22
C TRP A 98 6.73 11.58 4.03
N VAL A 99 5.62 10.93 3.69
CA VAL A 99 4.73 11.28 2.60
C VAL A 99 3.33 11.47 3.16
N ARG A 100 2.68 12.54 2.75
CA ARG A 100 1.27 12.76 3.04
C ARG A 100 0.45 12.35 1.83
N SER A 101 -0.39 11.33 1.99
CA SER A 101 -1.31 10.88 0.96
C SER A 101 -2.74 11.31 1.30
N VAL A 102 -3.51 11.63 0.26
CA VAL A 102 -4.92 12.01 0.39
C VAL A 102 -5.74 11.06 -0.47
N ASP A 103 -6.47 10.16 0.19
CA ASP A 103 -7.44 9.29 -0.48
C ASP A 103 -8.81 9.98 -0.47
N GLN A 104 -9.51 9.92 -1.60
CA GLN A 104 -10.87 10.43 -1.74
C GLN A 104 -11.85 9.28 -1.95
N ARG A 105 -12.97 9.32 -1.22
CA ARG A 105 -14.07 8.36 -1.40
C ARG A 105 -15.40 9.11 -1.37
N VAL A 106 -16.32 8.70 -2.22
CA VAL A 106 -17.68 9.22 -2.22
C VAL A 106 -18.47 8.57 -1.08
N VAL A 107 -19.07 9.40 -0.23
CA VAL A 107 -20.04 8.96 0.78
C VAL A 107 -21.38 8.81 0.08
N ARG A 108 -21.90 7.59 0.07
CA ARG A 108 -23.18 7.27 -0.54
C ARG A 108 -24.33 7.47 0.46
N PRO A 109 -25.54 7.84 0.01
CA PRO A 109 -26.68 8.07 0.89
C PRO A 109 -27.09 6.85 1.71
N GLU A 110 -26.79 5.63 1.23
CA GLU A 110 -27.09 4.40 1.96
C GLU A 110 -26.19 4.19 3.19
N GLU A 111 -25.04 4.87 3.29
CA GLU A 111 -24.08 4.70 4.38
C GLU A 111 -24.46 5.44 5.68
N ASN A 112 -25.54 6.23 5.68
CA ASN A 112 -26.06 6.95 6.86
C ASN A 112 -24.95 7.63 7.71
N CYS A 113 -24.10 8.42 7.05
CA CYS A 113 -22.99 9.09 7.72
C CYS A 113 -23.53 10.09 8.78
N LEU A 114 -23.04 9.98 10.01
CA LEU A 114 -23.42 10.84 11.13
C LEU A 114 -22.53 12.09 11.26
N GLU A 115 -21.47 12.15 10.46
CA GLU A 115 -20.49 13.23 10.50
C GLU A 115 -21.02 14.52 9.86
N ARG A 116 -20.45 15.64 10.29
CA ARG A 116 -20.79 16.98 9.80
C ARG A 116 -19.78 17.45 8.76
N CYS A 117 -20.26 18.25 7.83
CA CYS A 117 -19.42 18.91 6.84
C CYS A 117 -18.44 19.82 7.56
N VAL A 118 -17.15 19.70 7.27
CA VAL A 118 -16.10 20.53 7.88
C VAL A 118 -16.22 22.00 7.45
N ASP A 119 -16.83 22.25 6.29
CA ASP A 119 -16.92 23.59 5.69
C ASP A 119 -18.20 24.34 6.13
N CYS A 120 -19.38 23.73 5.97
CA CYS A 120 -20.65 24.35 6.32
C CYS A 120 -21.27 23.90 7.67
N GLY A 121 -20.79 22.80 8.27
CA GLY A 121 -21.33 22.24 9.52
C GLY A 121 -22.60 21.39 9.38
N ASP A 122 -23.16 21.29 8.17
CA ASP A 122 -24.36 20.50 7.90
C ASP A 122 -24.11 19.00 7.97
N ARG A 123 -25.18 18.22 8.18
CA ARG A 123 -25.08 16.76 8.21
C ARG A 123 -24.75 16.21 6.83
N VAL A 124 -23.77 15.30 6.76
CA VAL A 124 -23.36 14.69 5.48
C VAL A 124 -24.23 13.48 5.19
N GLU A 125 -25.29 13.65 4.39
CA GLU A 125 -26.09 12.52 3.88
C GLU A 125 -25.45 11.89 2.65
N LYS A 126 -24.95 12.72 1.73
CA LYS A 126 -24.20 12.34 0.54
C LYS A 126 -23.07 13.35 0.32
N GLY A 127 -21.91 12.89 -0.13
CA GLY A 127 -20.79 13.80 -0.29
C GLY A 127 -19.45 13.12 -0.50
N LEU A 128 -18.40 13.72 0.03
CA LEU A 128 -17.01 13.28 -0.15
C LEU A 128 -16.34 13.15 1.22
N VAL A 129 -15.65 12.04 1.43
CA VAL A 129 -14.71 11.91 2.54
C VAL A 129 -13.28 11.97 2.00
N ARG A 130 -12.48 12.87 2.59
CA ARG A 130 -11.04 12.95 2.36
C ARG A 130 -10.33 12.32 3.56
N ARG A 131 -9.56 11.28 3.28
CA ARG A 131 -8.73 10.61 4.28
C ARG A 131 -7.29 11.05 4.10
N TYR A 132 -6.77 11.77 5.08
CA TYR A 132 -5.37 12.16 5.14
C TYR A 132 -4.59 11.07 5.87
N ARG A 133 -3.51 10.60 5.28
CA ARG A 133 -2.55 9.75 5.96
C ARG A 133 -1.16 10.33 5.88
N GLU A 134 -0.45 10.24 6.99
CA GLU A 134 0.98 10.48 7.04
C GLU A 134 1.68 9.12 7.11
N GLU A 135 2.43 8.79 6.07
CA GLU A 135 3.07 7.49 5.91
C GLU A 135 4.57 7.65 5.68
N TYR A 136 5.36 6.76 6.26
CA TYR A 136 6.77 6.64 5.92
C TYR A 136 6.91 5.71 4.72
N ALA A 137 7.42 6.25 3.61
CA ALA A 137 7.65 5.51 2.38
C ALA A 137 9.14 5.11 2.27
N LEU A 138 9.38 3.86 1.88
CA LEU A 138 10.69 3.36 1.49
C LEU A 138 10.60 2.87 0.04
N ALA A 139 11.37 3.49 -0.87
CA ALA A 139 11.33 3.19 -2.31
C ALA A 139 9.91 3.26 -2.92
N GLY A 140 9.09 4.19 -2.43
CA GLY A 140 7.69 4.37 -2.81
C GLY A 140 6.69 3.43 -2.11
N LEU A 141 7.15 2.56 -1.21
CA LEU A 141 6.30 1.64 -0.45
C LEU A 141 5.99 2.19 0.95
N PRO A 142 4.71 2.45 1.27
CA PRO A 142 4.34 2.93 2.60
C PRO A 142 4.49 1.81 3.63
N VAL A 143 5.58 1.85 4.40
CA VAL A 143 5.92 0.84 5.41
C VAL A 143 5.29 1.12 6.77
N TYR A 144 5.03 2.39 7.08
CA TYR A 144 4.47 2.79 8.37
C TYR A 144 3.47 3.93 8.19
N THR A 145 2.38 3.90 8.94
CA THR A 145 1.37 4.96 8.95
C THR A 145 1.37 5.57 10.35
N ARG A 146 1.70 6.85 10.46
CA ARG A 146 1.83 7.56 11.76
C ARG A 146 0.50 8.13 12.21
N SER A 147 -0.19 8.80 11.30
CA SER A 147 -1.42 9.53 11.60
C SER A 147 -2.43 9.34 10.49
N GLU A 148 -3.70 9.37 10.88
CA GLU A 148 -4.83 9.25 9.98
C GLU A 148 -5.92 10.22 10.41
N GLY A 149 -6.43 11.00 9.47
CA GLY A 149 -7.49 11.98 9.70
C GLY A 149 -8.56 11.90 8.62
N TYR A 150 -9.79 12.24 8.99
CA TYR A 150 -10.95 12.21 8.12
C TYR A 150 -11.63 13.56 8.10
N ASN A 151 -11.83 14.12 6.91
CA ASN A 151 -12.67 15.28 6.71
C ASN A 151 -13.85 14.89 5.83
N HIS A 152 -15.06 15.21 6.30
CA HIS A 152 -16.30 14.97 5.60
C HIS A 152 -16.79 16.27 4.97
N TYR A 153 -17.24 16.19 3.73
CA TYR A 153 -17.79 17.31 2.97
C TYR A 153 -19.16 16.92 2.43
N CYS A 154 -20.14 17.82 2.54
CA CYS A 154 -21.42 17.66 1.85
C CYS A 154 -21.22 17.75 0.33
N LEU A 155 -22.19 17.27 -0.45
CA LEU A 155 -22.12 17.29 -1.91
C LEU A 155 -21.88 18.70 -2.48
N GLU A 156 -22.48 19.73 -1.89
CA GLU A 156 -22.39 21.11 -2.35
C GLU A 156 -20.98 21.70 -2.16
N CYS A 157 -20.41 21.57 -0.96
CA CYS A 157 -19.04 21.99 -0.68
C CYS A 157 -18.02 21.19 -1.51
N ALA A 158 -18.22 19.86 -1.63
CA ALA A 158 -17.31 19.01 -2.38
C ALA A 158 -17.28 19.36 -3.88
N THR A 159 -18.43 19.64 -4.49
CA THR A 159 -18.52 20.01 -5.92
C THR A 159 -17.97 21.40 -6.19
N THR A 160 -18.14 22.33 -5.25
CA THR A 160 -17.59 23.69 -5.35
C THR A 160 -16.05 23.67 -5.34
N GLU A 161 -15.44 22.91 -4.44
CA GLU A 161 -13.98 22.76 -4.42
C GLU A 161 -13.43 22.07 -5.68
N LEU A 162 -14.10 21.03 -6.17
CA LEU A 162 -13.66 20.33 -7.39
C LEU A 162 -13.65 21.27 -8.61
N ARG A 163 -14.72 22.06 -8.78
CA ARG A 163 -14.80 23.07 -9.84
C ARG A 163 -13.72 24.15 -9.70
N GLY A 164 -13.41 24.57 -8.47
CA GLY A 164 -12.32 25.52 -8.22
C GLY A 164 -10.94 24.97 -8.59
N LYS A 165 -10.73 23.66 -8.41
CA LYS A 165 -9.47 22.98 -8.73
C LYS A 165 -9.27 22.79 -10.23
N ASP A 166 -10.30 22.41 -10.96
CA ASP A 166 -10.24 22.23 -12.43
C ASP A 166 -9.83 23.55 -13.15
N VAL A 167 -10.29 24.69 -12.63
CA VAL A 167 -9.94 26.02 -13.15
C VAL A 167 -8.49 26.40 -12.85
N ALA A 168 -7.97 26.02 -11.68
CA ALA A 168 -6.59 26.30 -11.28
C ALA A 168 -5.57 25.46 -12.06
N ASP A 169 -5.83 24.16 -12.26
CA ASP A 169 -4.97 23.26 -13.04
C ASP A 169 -4.97 23.65 -14.54
N SER A 170 -6.14 24.03 -15.08
CA SER A 170 -6.23 24.54 -16.46
C SER A 170 -5.46 25.85 -16.67
N ALA A 171 -5.35 26.68 -15.64
CA ALA A 171 -4.57 27.92 -15.70
C ALA A 171 -3.06 27.65 -15.63
N SER A 172 -2.60 26.67 -14.84
CA SER A 172 -1.18 26.31 -14.80
C SER A 172 -0.68 25.67 -16.10
N ASP A 173 -1.50 24.84 -16.75
CA ASP A 173 -1.13 24.24 -18.04
C ASP A 173 -1.04 25.31 -19.14
N ALA A 174 -1.92 26.31 -19.12
CA ALA A 174 -1.88 27.43 -20.07
C ALA A 174 -0.67 28.38 -19.86
N VAL A 175 -0.15 28.50 -18.63
CA VAL A 175 1.07 29.28 -18.38
C VAL A 175 2.31 28.55 -18.89
N THR A 176 2.34 27.22 -18.76
CA THR A 176 3.48 26.39 -19.20
C THR A 176 3.57 26.32 -20.74
N ASP A 177 2.44 26.20 -21.44
CA ASP A 177 2.37 26.23 -22.92
C ASP A 177 2.76 27.62 -23.49
N ARG A 178 2.45 28.70 -22.77
CA ARG A 178 2.80 30.06 -23.20
C ARG A 178 4.29 30.35 -23.06
N SER A 179 4.96 29.79 -22.05
CA SER A 179 6.41 29.95 -21.88
C SER A 179 7.22 29.22 -22.95
N ASP A 180 6.78 28.04 -23.40
CA ASP A 180 7.45 27.28 -24.46
C ASP A 180 7.35 27.99 -25.82
N ARG A 181 6.17 28.53 -26.15
CA ARG A 181 5.97 29.31 -27.39
C ARG A 181 6.72 30.64 -27.44
N SER A 182 7.06 31.23 -26.28
CA SER A 182 7.89 32.44 -26.24
C SER A 182 9.38 32.16 -26.39
N LEU A 183 9.85 30.94 -26.10
CA LEU A 183 11.24 30.54 -26.35
C LEU A 183 11.46 30.20 -27.83
N GLU A 184 10.50 29.54 -28.49
CA GLU A 184 10.59 29.28 -29.94
C GLU A 184 10.54 30.55 -30.82
N ARG A 185 9.98 31.66 -30.33
CA ARG A 185 9.92 32.93 -31.08
C ARG A 185 11.19 33.76 -30.98
N VAL A 186 12.04 33.54 -29.96
CA VAL A 186 13.30 34.28 -29.78
C VAL A 186 14.43 33.69 -30.62
N GLU A 187 14.28 32.46 -31.13
CA GLU A 187 15.27 31.78 -31.99
C GLU A 187 15.01 31.90 -33.51
N ARG A 188 14.14 32.83 -33.96
CA ARG A 188 13.96 33.16 -35.39
C ARG A 188 14.39 34.58 -35.75
#